data_AF-A0A8J5LHF6-F1
#
_entry.id   AF-A0A8J5LHF6-F1
#
_cell.length_a   1.000
_cell.length_b   1.000
_cell.length_c   1.000
_cell.angle_alpha   90.00
_cell.angle_beta   90.00
_cell.angle_gamma   90.00
#
_symmetry.space_group_name_H-M   'P 1'
#
loop_
_entity.id
_entity.type
_entity.pdbx_description
1 polymer ?
#
loop_
_entity_poly.entity_id
_entity_poly.type
_entity_poly.pdbx_seq_one_letter_code
_entity_poly.pdbx_strand_id
1 'polypeptide(L)'
;MLRRFSRLHLRRRRSNPRRFMASPPLSSPFAFSGGDGTAVLAPQPDPQAGTPQGEDVDPAPPAAGEDAEFGFQRPEFGTNPLVGTVQPYDRHLFLCYKSPEVWPRNVEGSDSDRLPRLLAAEIKASNSSIDKKTRLTVCQGEDGTDFSNGDVLIFPDMIRYRQLTHFDVEPFVDEVLKKNSEWTPKPSEPLSGSYIFVCAHGSRDRRCGVCGPVLIKRFQEEISSRGLQSEVFISPCSHVGGHKYAGNVIIFSPTVSEAVSGHWYGYVTPEDVPTLLEQHIGKGKIVEHLWRGQMGLSEEEQKATLNLLKVQLNEGLDENRRKEYTNTSVDGGNNAATPVAGCCQGNPNATCCQVMPTEKLIVSKTENESTQVIVRESDNKLCDASNNHGPRARKLYKLPTWFESWEREDAYAAAAVVAAIASVAVAYSYYRQPR
;
A
#
# COMPACT_ATOMS: atom_id res chain seq x y z
N MET A 1 53.71 -41.24 -2.20
CA MET A 1 53.35 -40.41 -1.01
C MET A 1 51.87 -40.06 -1.17
N LEU A 2 50.91 -40.39 -0.28
CA LEU A 2 50.75 -40.00 1.15
C LEU A 2 50.84 -38.47 1.30
N ARG A 3 49.92 -37.67 1.90
CA ARG A 3 48.67 -37.77 2.71
C ARG A 3 47.90 -36.42 2.50
N ARG A 4 46.66 -36.12 2.95
CA ARG A 4 45.60 -36.75 3.77
C ARG A 4 44.23 -36.07 3.48
N PHE A 5 43.13 -36.60 4.02
CA PHE A 5 41.85 -35.90 4.25
C PHE A 5 41.95 -34.80 5.33
N SER A 6 41.02 -33.84 5.34
CA SER A 6 40.17 -33.55 6.52
C SER A 6 38.90 -32.76 6.19
N ARG A 7 37.74 -33.34 6.54
CA ARG A 7 36.48 -32.58 6.76
C ARG A 7 36.49 -32.01 8.17
N LEU A 8 35.86 -30.86 8.40
CA LEU A 8 35.52 -30.38 9.73
C LEU A 8 34.03 -30.07 9.81
N HIS A 9 33.29 -30.91 10.54
CA HIS A 9 32.00 -30.55 11.12
C HIS A 9 32.26 -29.69 12.36
N LEU A 10 31.47 -28.63 12.56
CA LEU A 10 31.21 -28.14 13.92
C LEU A 10 29.70 -28.16 14.23
N ARG A 11 29.40 -28.41 15.49
CA ARG A 11 28.07 -28.82 15.97
C ARG A 11 27.20 -27.64 16.38
N ARG A 12 25.88 -27.82 16.21
CA ARG A 12 24.83 -27.24 17.09
C ARG A 12 25.29 -27.16 18.55
N ARG A 13 25.07 -26.02 19.19
CA ARG A 13 24.79 -25.95 20.64
C ARG A 13 23.43 -25.29 20.86
N ARG A 14 22.59 -25.96 21.64
CA ARG A 14 21.36 -25.39 22.20
C ARG A 14 21.71 -24.68 23.51
N SER A 15 21.05 -23.56 23.80
CA SER A 15 20.94 -23.00 25.14
C SER A 15 19.67 -22.17 25.25
N ASN A 16 18.67 -22.70 25.96
CA ASN A 16 17.59 -21.91 26.54
C ASN A 16 18.17 -20.94 27.60
N PRO A 17 17.43 -19.88 27.93
CA PRO A 17 17.01 -19.73 29.32
C PRO A 17 15.49 -19.58 29.46
N ARG A 18 14.97 -20.02 30.61
CA ARG A 18 13.57 -19.81 31.01
C ARG A 18 13.39 -18.44 31.68
N ARG A 19 12.14 -17.96 31.62
CA ARG A 19 11.51 -16.95 32.50
C ARG A 19 12.17 -16.80 33.88
N PHE A 20 12.37 -15.55 34.30
CA PHE A 20 12.15 -15.12 35.68
C PHE A 20 11.41 -13.79 35.70
N MET A 21 10.39 -13.68 36.56
CA MET A 21 9.73 -12.43 36.90
C MET A 21 10.50 -11.75 38.02
N ALA A 22 10.63 -10.42 37.97
CA ALA A 22 10.85 -9.58 39.14
C ALA A 22 10.47 -8.12 38.83
N SER A 23 9.38 -7.64 39.43
CA SER A 23 9.06 -6.21 39.48
C SER A 23 9.88 -5.52 40.58
N PRO A 24 10.39 -4.29 40.37
CA PRO A 24 10.83 -3.44 41.48
C PRO A 24 9.63 -2.71 42.13
N PRO A 25 9.68 -2.41 43.44
CA PRO A 25 8.51 -1.94 44.20
C PRO A 25 8.33 -0.42 44.22
N LEU A 26 7.11 0.02 44.55
CA LEU A 26 6.85 1.40 45.00
C LEU A 26 7.64 1.70 46.29
N SER A 27 8.04 2.96 46.48
CA SER A 27 8.57 3.45 47.76
C SER A 27 8.19 4.91 48.01
N SER A 28 7.43 5.10 49.08
CA SER A 28 7.07 6.33 49.78
C SER A 28 6.50 5.87 51.14
N PRO A 29 6.59 6.63 52.25
CA PRO A 29 6.68 8.09 52.29
C PRO A 29 7.79 8.64 53.20
N PHE A 30 8.00 9.97 53.15
CA PHE A 30 8.48 10.74 54.30
C PHE A 30 7.52 11.90 54.57
N ALA A 31 7.01 11.97 55.79
CA ALA A 31 6.25 13.10 56.28
C ALA A 31 7.20 14.11 56.95
N PHE A 32 6.97 15.39 56.72
CA PHE A 32 7.39 16.43 57.66
C PHE A 32 6.23 17.38 57.92
N SER A 33 6.00 17.68 59.19
CA SER A 33 4.94 18.57 59.65
C SER A 33 5.50 19.98 59.83
N GLY A 34 4.70 20.99 59.51
CA GLY A 34 5.08 22.40 59.60
C GLY A 34 3.96 23.25 59.04
N GLY A 35 2.93 23.50 59.86
CA GLY A 35 1.87 24.43 59.51
C GLY A 35 2.26 25.86 59.85
N ASP A 36 1.73 26.81 59.08
CA ASP A 36 1.15 28.02 59.68
C ASP A 36 0.01 28.51 58.78
N GLY A 37 -1.02 29.07 59.40
CA GLY A 37 -2.29 29.35 58.72
C GLY A 37 -2.43 30.79 58.25
N THR A 38 -3.09 30.99 57.11
CA THR A 38 -3.84 32.22 56.82
C THR A 38 -5.02 31.88 55.91
N ALA A 39 -6.24 32.18 56.37
CA ALA A 39 -7.45 32.00 55.58
C ALA A 39 -7.65 33.21 54.64
N VAL A 40 -7.85 32.96 53.35
CA VAL A 40 -8.35 33.94 52.38
C VAL A 40 -9.48 33.29 51.59
N LEU A 41 -10.55 34.05 51.34
CA LEU A 41 -11.81 33.53 50.82
C LEU A 41 -11.71 33.05 49.36
N ALA A 42 -12.47 32.00 49.04
CA ALA A 42 -12.66 31.53 47.68
C ALA A 42 -13.66 32.41 46.91
N PRO A 43 -13.39 32.77 45.64
CA PRO A 43 -14.41 33.27 44.72
C PRO A 43 -15.19 32.10 44.07
N GLN A 44 -16.48 32.33 43.80
CA GLN A 44 -17.34 31.43 43.03
C GLN A 44 -16.95 31.41 41.54
N PRO A 45 -17.18 30.31 40.80
CA PRO A 45 -17.06 30.30 39.35
C PRO A 45 -18.35 30.78 38.67
N ASP A 46 -18.27 31.84 37.86
CA ASP A 46 -19.33 32.20 36.91
C ASP A 46 -19.30 31.28 35.67
N PRO A 47 -20.46 30.89 35.11
CA PRO A 47 -20.52 29.98 33.97
C PRO A 47 -20.63 30.74 32.64
N GLN A 48 -19.56 30.78 31.83
CA GLN A 48 -19.61 30.74 30.35
C GLN A 48 -18.22 30.84 29.70
N ALA A 49 -17.75 29.73 29.14
CA ALA A 49 -16.77 29.71 28.05
C ALA A 49 -16.95 28.38 27.30
N GLY A 50 -17.65 28.41 26.17
CA GLY A 50 -17.84 27.22 25.34
C GLY A 50 -16.54 26.81 24.66
N THR A 51 -16.02 25.63 24.99
CA THR A 51 -15.02 24.95 24.17
C THR A 51 -15.62 24.64 22.80
N PRO A 52 -14.98 25.01 21.67
CA PRO A 52 -15.37 24.49 20.38
C PRO A 52 -14.99 23.01 20.34
N GLN A 53 -15.98 22.13 20.48
CA GLN A 53 -15.83 20.75 20.05
C GLN A 53 -15.68 20.80 18.53
N GLY A 54 -14.60 20.24 18.00
CA GLY A 54 -14.52 19.94 16.58
C GLY A 54 -15.60 18.92 16.29
N GLU A 55 -16.60 19.30 15.50
CA GLU A 55 -17.54 18.33 14.94
C GLU A 55 -16.76 17.53 13.89
N ASP A 56 -16.47 16.26 14.20
CA ASP A 56 -16.06 15.29 13.19
C ASP A 56 -17.20 15.18 12.17
N VAL A 57 -17.07 15.92 11.06
CA VAL A 57 -18.05 15.88 9.96
C VAL A 57 -17.91 14.55 9.26
N ASP A 58 -18.68 13.59 9.76
CA ASP A 58 -18.82 12.25 9.22
C ASP A 58 -19.05 12.34 7.70
N PRO A 59 -18.19 11.74 6.84
CA PRO A 59 -18.31 11.88 5.40
C PRO A 59 -19.67 11.34 4.97
N ALA A 60 -20.49 12.23 4.40
CA ALA A 60 -21.86 11.91 4.02
C ALA A 60 -21.89 10.65 3.13
N PRO A 61 -22.82 9.70 3.36
CA PRO A 61 -22.96 8.55 2.49
C PRO A 61 -23.17 9.02 1.05
N PRO A 62 -22.61 8.31 0.04
CA PRO A 62 -22.79 8.69 -1.35
C PRO A 62 -24.28 8.82 -1.66
N ALA A 63 -24.65 9.89 -2.36
CA ALA A 63 -26.06 10.12 -2.69
C ALA A 63 -26.59 8.89 -3.46
N ALA A 64 -27.84 8.49 -3.23
CA ALA A 64 -28.33 7.15 -3.60
C ALA A 64 -28.20 6.77 -5.10
N GLY A 65 -28.02 7.74 -6.01
CA GLY A 65 -27.70 7.48 -7.42
C GLY A 65 -26.21 7.20 -7.71
N GLU A 66 -25.29 7.72 -6.90
CA GLU A 66 -23.84 7.62 -7.14
C GLU A 66 -23.29 6.22 -6.87
N ASP A 67 -23.86 5.48 -5.92
CA ASP A 67 -23.45 4.09 -5.66
C ASP A 67 -23.87 3.14 -6.79
N ALA A 68 -25.00 3.41 -7.43
CA ALA A 68 -25.49 2.68 -8.61
C ALA A 68 -24.69 2.99 -9.89
N GLU A 69 -24.15 4.20 -10.04
CA GLU A 69 -23.37 4.60 -11.23
C GLU A 69 -21.86 4.33 -11.08
N PHE A 70 -21.29 4.58 -9.88
CA PHE A 70 -19.84 4.55 -9.65
C PHE A 70 -19.40 3.63 -8.50
N GLY A 71 -20.27 3.37 -7.53
CA GLY A 71 -19.98 2.61 -6.33
C GLY A 71 -20.07 1.09 -6.51
N PHE A 72 -20.54 0.39 -5.46
CA PHE A 72 -20.57 -1.07 -5.38
C PHE A 72 -21.73 -1.70 -6.15
N GLN A 73 -22.81 -0.94 -6.37
CA GLN A 73 -24.02 -1.40 -7.06
C GLN A 73 -23.97 -1.28 -8.60
N ARG A 74 -22.84 -0.81 -9.16
CA ARG A 74 -22.68 -0.64 -10.62
C ARG A 74 -22.84 -1.97 -11.39
N PRO A 75 -23.53 -2.01 -12.55
CA PRO A 75 -23.91 -3.27 -13.21
C PRO A 75 -22.75 -4.21 -13.58
N GLU A 76 -21.55 -3.68 -13.82
CA GLU A 76 -20.36 -4.43 -14.19
C GLU A 76 -19.42 -4.74 -13.00
N PHE A 77 -19.81 -4.44 -11.76
CA PHE A 77 -19.06 -4.80 -10.56
C PHE A 77 -18.78 -6.32 -10.52
N GLY A 78 -17.54 -6.72 -10.19
CA GLY A 78 -17.16 -8.13 -10.13
C GLY A 78 -16.99 -8.84 -11.48
N THR A 79 -17.30 -8.21 -12.62
CA THR A 79 -17.38 -8.94 -13.92
C THR A 79 -16.04 -9.18 -14.62
N ASN A 80 -15.11 -8.22 -14.62
CA ASN A 80 -13.81 -8.40 -15.27
C ASN A 80 -12.85 -9.26 -14.41
N PRO A 81 -12.03 -10.14 -15.01
CA PRO A 81 -11.04 -10.93 -14.26
C PRO A 81 -10.01 -10.06 -13.54
N LEU A 82 -9.66 -10.46 -12.32
CA LEU A 82 -8.74 -9.75 -11.41
C LEU A 82 -7.29 -10.26 -11.47
N VAL A 83 -7.07 -11.58 -11.45
CA VAL A 83 -5.72 -12.17 -11.35
C VAL A 83 -4.85 -11.82 -12.55
N GLY A 84 -3.59 -11.47 -12.30
CA GLY A 84 -2.66 -11.06 -13.35
C GLY A 84 -2.77 -9.59 -13.75
N THR A 85 -3.60 -8.79 -13.08
CA THR A 85 -3.85 -7.37 -13.45
C THR A 85 -2.95 -6.37 -12.74
N VAL A 86 -1.96 -6.87 -11.98
CA VAL A 86 -0.90 -6.07 -11.36
C VAL A 86 0.33 -6.20 -12.24
N GLN A 87 0.82 -5.10 -12.80
CA GLN A 87 2.10 -5.11 -13.49
C GLN A 87 3.22 -5.42 -12.50
N PRO A 88 4.25 -6.21 -12.83
CA PRO A 88 5.38 -6.46 -11.94
C PRO A 88 6.14 -5.17 -11.65
N TYR A 89 6.53 -4.98 -10.40
CA TYR A 89 7.42 -3.92 -9.90
C TYR A 89 8.00 -4.38 -8.55
N ASP A 90 9.15 -3.83 -8.15
CA ASP A 90 9.98 -4.38 -7.06
C ASP A 90 9.91 -3.56 -5.77
N ARG A 91 9.63 -2.25 -5.89
CA ARG A 91 9.60 -1.29 -4.77
C ARG A 91 8.39 -0.36 -4.88
N HIS A 92 7.64 -0.19 -3.81
CA HIS A 92 6.55 0.79 -3.70
C HIS A 92 6.97 1.93 -2.77
N LEU A 93 6.97 3.16 -3.29
CA LEU A 93 7.06 4.39 -2.51
C LEU A 93 5.65 4.97 -2.31
N PHE A 94 5.32 5.28 -1.06
CA PHE A 94 4.17 6.10 -0.71
C PHE A 94 4.65 7.43 -0.13
N LEU A 95 4.30 8.53 -0.79
CA LEU A 95 4.51 9.88 -0.29
C LEU A 95 3.26 10.31 0.51
N CYS A 96 3.40 10.52 1.81
CA CYS A 96 2.37 11.09 2.67
C CYS A 96 2.21 12.59 2.33
N TYR A 97 1.05 12.98 1.78
CA TYR A 97 0.87 14.33 1.28
C TYR A 97 -0.60 14.76 1.15
N LYS A 98 -1.07 15.63 2.05
CA LYS A 98 -2.43 16.19 2.13
C LYS A 98 -3.53 15.11 2.16
N SER A 99 -4.80 15.51 2.18
CA SER A 99 -5.95 14.59 2.16
C SER A 99 -6.55 14.44 0.75
N PRO A 100 -7.23 13.32 0.43
CA PRO A 100 -7.76 13.04 -0.92
C PRO A 100 -8.69 14.11 -1.50
N GLU A 101 -9.35 14.88 -0.65
CA GLU A 101 -10.35 15.90 -0.97
C GLU A 101 -9.73 17.11 -1.67
N VAL A 102 -8.45 17.39 -1.37
CA VAL A 102 -7.69 18.52 -1.95
C VAL A 102 -6.73 18.08 -3.05
N TRP A 103 -6.65 16.79 -3.38
CA TRP A 103 -5.77 16.32 -4.45
C TRP A 103 -6.30 16.73 -5.83
N PRO A 104 -5.48 17.40 -6.65
CA PRO A 104 -5.84 17.68 -8.03
C PRO A 104 -5.83 16.37 -8.83
N ARG A 105 -6.58 16.35 -9.95
CA ARG A 105 -6.74 15.21 -10.87
C ARG A 105 -5.42 14.53 -11.33
N ASN A 106 -4.27 15.16 -11.14
CA ASN A 106 -2.97 14.57 -11.41
C ASN A 106 -1.96 15.05 -10.36
N VAL A 107 -2.13 14.65 -9.09
CA VAL A 107 -1.27 15.06 -7.95
C VAL A 107 0.23 14.88 -8.25
N GLU A 108 0.62 13.80 -8.93
CA GLU A 108 2.01 13.51 -9.32
C GLU A 108 2.56 14.42 -10.44
N GLY A 109 1.77 15.34 -10.98
CA GLY A 109 2.18 16.28 -12.02
C GLY A 109 1.41 17.60 -12.01
N SER A 110 0.87 17.99 -10.85
CA SER A 110 0.20 19.27 -10.67
C SER A 110 1.22 20.37 -10.41
N ASP A 111 1.04 21.54 -11.02
CA ASP A 111 1.87 22.70 -10.73
C ASP A 111 1.53 23.35 -9.38
N SER A 112 0.39 23.00 -8.76
CA SER A 112 0.00 23.46 -7.42
C SER A 112 1.05 23.14 -6.37
N ASP A 113 1.65 21.94 -6.43
CA ASP A 113 2.44 21.40 -5.33
C ASP A 113 3.76 20.81 -5.83
N ARG A 114 4.86 21.45 -5.43
CA ARG A 114 6.20 21.13 -5.94
C ARG A 114 6.68 19.74 -5.57
N LEU A 115 6.43 19.28 -4.34
CA LEU A 115 7.01 18.05 -3.80
C LEU A 115 6.53 16.79 -4.56
N PRO A 116 5.22 16.48 -4.66
CA PRO A 116 4.76 15.32 -5.43
C PRO A 116 5.20 15.36 -6.90
N ARG A 117 5.11 16.53 -7.54
CA ARG A 117 5.49 16.72 -8.95
C ARG A 117 6.99 16.51 -9.19
N LEU A 118 7.85 17.08 -8.35
CA LEU A 118 9.30 16.93 -8.50
C LEU A 118 9.74 15.50 -8.18
N LEU A 119 9.21 14.88 -7.12
CA LEU A 119 9.54 13.48 -6.79
C LEU A 119 9.14 12.52 -7.92
N ALA A 120 7.93 12.68 -8.47
CA ALA A 120 7.48 11.89 -9.61
C ALA A 120 8.32 12.13 -10.88
N ALA A 121 8.70 13.38 -11.15
CA ALA A 121 9.54 13.74 -12.29
C ALA A 121 10.96 13.16 -12.17
N GLU A 122 11.58 13.25 -11.00
CA GLU A 122 12.94 12.77 -10.75
C GLU A 122 13.01 11.23 -10.77
N ILE A 123 12.07 10.53 -10.13
CA ILE A 123 11.97 9.05 -10.24
C ILE A 123 11.81 8.63 -11.71
N LYS A 124 10.99 9.34 -12.49
CA LYS A 124 10.79 9.05 -13.91
C LYS A 124 12.02 9.31 -14.76
N ALA A 125 12.73 10.42 -14.51
CA ALA A 125 13.99 10.75 -15.21
C ALA A 125 15.09 9.72 -14.89
N SER A 126 15.14 9.27 -13.64
CA SER A 126 16.14 8.35 -13.10
C SER A 126 15.82 6.86 -13.27
N ASN A 127 14.71 6.51 -13.95
CA ASN A 127 14.22 5.14 -14.08
C ASN A 127 15.19 4.15 -14.78
N SER A 128 16.20 4.63 -15.52
CA SER A 128 17.28 3.80 -16.10
C SER A 128 18.47 3.57 -15.15
N SER A 129 18.55 4.32 -14.05
CA SER A 129 19.64 4.28 -13.06
C SER A 129 19.20 3.72 -11.70
N ILE A 130 17.90 3.54 -11.48
CA ILE A 130 17.33 2.84 -10.33
C ILE A 130 17.30 1.34 -10.66
N ASP A 131 17.87 0.51 -9.79
CA ASP A 131 18.01 -0.95 -9.98
C ASP A 131 16.68 -1.71 -9.78
N LYS A 132 15.87 -1.26 -8.83
CA LYS A 132 14.53 -1.80 -8.52
C LYS A 132 13.46 -1.03 -9.28
N LYS A 133 12.61 -1.71 -10.05
CA LYS A 133 11.46 -1.07 -10.72
C LYS A 133 10.54 -0.45 -9.68
N THR A 134 10.59 0.87 -9.60
CA THR A 134 10.01 1.64 -8.49
C THR A 134 8.67 2.26 -8.90
N ARG A 135 7.68 2.10 -8.02
CA ARG A 135 6.34 2.67 -8.17
C ARG A 135 6.11 3.75 -7.13
N LEU A 136 5.76 4.97 -7.55
CA LEU A 136 5.29 6.03 -6.66
C LEU A 136 3.75 5.99 -6.54
N THR A 137 3.24 6.29 -5.35
CA THR A 137 1.83 6.58 -5.06
C THR A 137 1.80 7.66 -3.98
N VAL A 138 0.79 8.52 -3.97
CA VAL A 138 0.57 9.47 -2.86
C VAL A 138 -0.42 8.83 -1.89
N CYS A 139 -0.19 8.97 -0.58
CA CYS A 139 -1.16 8.61 0.45
C CYS A 139 -1.47 9.81 1.34
N GLN A 140 -2.52 9.71 2.17
CA GLN A 140 -2.86 10.81 3.06
C GLN A 140 -1.70 11.13 4.00
N GLY A 141 -1.37 12.43 4.05
CA GLY A 141 -0.42 12.99 5.01
C GLY A 141 -1.06 14.16 5.75
N GLU A 142 -0.87 14.20 7.07
CA GLU A 142 -1.45 15.22 7.95
C GLU A 142 -0.46 15.56 9.06
N ASP A 143 -0.13 16.85 9.17
CA ASP A 143 0.92 17.31 10.07
C ASP A 143 0.50 17.21 11.53
N GLY A 144 1.39 16.62 12.35
CA GLY A 144 1.09 16.28 13.74
C GLY A 144 0.55 14.87 13.95
N THR A 145 0.27 14.12 12.88
CA THR A 145 0.02 12.67 12.93
C THR A 145 1.31 11.86 12.75
N ASP A 146 1.23 10.54 12.96
CA ASP A 146 2.32 9.61 12.65
C ASP A 146 2.71 9.59 11.16
N PHE A 147 1.88 10.10 10.25
CA PHE A 147 2.15 10.17 8.81
C PHE A 147 2.04 11.63 8.35
N SER A 148 3.07 12.42 8.65
CA SER A 148 3.10 13.87 8.39
C SER A 148 3.36 14.19 6.91
N ASN A 149 3.12 15.44 6.50
CA ASN A 149 3.37 15.83 5.12
C ASN A 149 4.86 15.73 4.75
N GLY A 150 5.13 15.07 3.63
CA GLY A 150 6.47 14.79 3.15
C GLY A 150 7.10 13.52 3.73
N ASP A 151 6.42 12.77 4.60
CA ASP A 151 6.92 11.43 4.98
C ASP A 151 6.89 10.50 3.75
N VAL A 152 7.91 9.65 3.59
CA VAL A 152 8.02 8.67 2.50
C VAL A 152 8.17 7.27 3.06
N LEU A 153 7.19 6.42 2.79
CA LEU A 153 7.16 5.00 3.17
C LEU A 153 7.68 4.15 2.01
N ILE A 154 8.56 3.18 2.28
CA ILE A 154 9.17 2.31 1.27
C ILE A 154 8.90 0.85 1.59
N PHE A 155 8.24 0.16 0.66
CA PHE A 155 7.96 -1.28 0.69
C PHE A 155 8.70 -1.98 -0.46
N PRO A 156 9.16 -3.24 -0.29
CA PRO A 156 8.99 -4.12 0.87
C PRO A 156 9.98 -3.84 2.01
N ASP A 157 10.85 -2.84 1.84
CA ASP A 157 11.96 -2.53 2.75
C ASP A 157 11.50 -2.13 4.19
N MET A 158 10.21 -1.82 4.39
CA MET A 158 9.57 -1.44 5.68
C MET A 158 10.28 -0.31 6.41
N ILE A 159 10.57 0.78 5.68
CA ILE A 159 11.21 1.97 6.23
C ILE A 159 10.43 3.24 5.89
N ARG A 160 10.53 4.25 6.75
CA ARG A 160 10.04 5.62 6.55
C ARG A 160 11.20 6.62 6.61
N TYR A 161 11.18 7.58 5.69
CA TYR A 161 11.93 8.84 5.83
C TYR A 161 10.95 9.96 6.18
N ARG A 162 11.32 10.86 7.10
CA ARG A 162 10.43 11.92 7.57
C ARG A 162 10.64 13.28 6.90
N GLN A 163 9.53 13.94 6.57
CA GLN A 163 9.47 15.34 6.13
C GLN A 163 10.45 15.65 4.99
N LEU A 164 10.38 14.86 3.91
CA LEU A 164 11.05 15.17 2.65
C LEU A 164 10.46 16.46 2.07
N THR A 165 11.29 17.46 1.80
CA THR A 165 10.85 18.70 1.15
C THR A 165 11.16 18.69 -0.34
N HIS A 166 10.64 19.69 -1.06
CA HIS A 166 10.90 19.82 -2.49
C HIS A 166 12.36 20.16 -2.85
N PHE A 167 13.18 20.55 -1.87
CA PHE A 167 14.64 20.74 -2.04
C PHE A 167 15.41 19.43 -1.94
N ASP A 168 14.83 18.43 -1.28
CA ASP A 168 15.49 17.17 -0.93
C ASP A 168 15.35 16.08 -2.00
N VAL A 169 14.50 16.30 -3.01
CA VAL A 169 14.10 15.29 -3.99
C VAL A 169 15.27 14.68 -4.74
N GLU A 170 16.17 15.51 -5.28
CA GLU A 170 17.34 15.04 -6.04
C GLU A 170 18.30 14.19 -5.18
N PRO A 171 18.82 14.66 -4.02
CA PRO A 171 19.69 13.84 -3.18
C PRO A 171 18.97 12.60 -2.62
N PHE A 172 17.67 12.69 -2.29
CA PHE A 172 16.89 11.54 -1.83
C PHE A 172 16.79 10.44 -2.90
N VAL A 173 16.46 10.79 -4.15
CA VAL A 173 16.38 9.80 -5.23
C VAL A 173 17.77 9.23 -5.56
N ASP A 174 18.82 10.04 -5.51
CA ASP A 174 20.19 9.59 -5.75
C ASP A 174 20.70 8.63 -4.66
N GLU A 175 20.52 8.95 -3.39
CA GLU A 175 20.99 8.13 -2.27
C GLU A 175 20.09 6.91 -2.04
N VAL A 176 18.78 7.10 -1.89
CA VAL A 176 17.87 6.01 -1.48
C VAL A 176 17.50 5.10 -2.65
N LEU A 177 17.28 5.66 -3.86
CA LEU A 177 16.75 4.87 -4.98
C LEU A 177 17.82 4.40 -5.97
N LYS A 178 18.84 5.21 -6.28
CA LYS A 178 19.95 4.78 -7.17
C LYS A 178 21.03 4.02 -6.41
N LYS A 179 21.51 4.55 -5.28
CA LYS A 179 22.61 3.94 -4.49
C LYS A 179 22.14 2.90 -3.48
N ASN A 180 20.84 2.85 -3.16
CA ASN A 180 20.28 2.02 -2.07
C ASN A 180 20.99 2.25 -0.72
N SER A 181 21.38 3.50 -0.43
CA SER A 181 21.96 3.92 0.85
C SER A 181 20.95 4.64 1.74
N GLU A 182 21.32 4.89 3.00
CA GLU A 182 20.58 5.83 3.84
C GLU A 182 20.67 7.26 3.27
N TRP A 183 19.61 8.03 3.44
CA TRP A 183 19.55 9.44 3.05
C TRP A 183 20.25 10.34 4.09
N THR A 184 21.16 11.19 3.63
CA THR A 184 21.86 12.15 4.48
C THR A 184 21.19 13.53 4.37
N PRO A 185 20.13 13.75 5.17
CA PRO A 185 20.39 14.33 6.50
C PRO A 185 19.59 13.69 7.64
N LYS A 186 18.71 12.71 7.37
CA LYS A 186 17.85 12.06 8.37
C LYS A 186 17.85 10.54 8.17
N PRO A 187 18.20 9.74 9.20
CA PRO A 187 18.16 8.28 9.09
C PRO A 187 16.73 7.79 8.86
N SER A 188 16.61 6.60 8.26
CA SER A 188 15.31 5.94 8.10
C SER A 188 14.79 5.38 9.43
N GLU A 189 13.48 5.37 9.60
CA GLU A 189 12.80 4.74 10.73
C GLU A 189 12.17 3.40 10.29
N PRO A 190 12.32 2.30 11.04
CA PRO A 190 11.66 1.04 10.71
C PRO A 190 10.15 1.13 10.94
N LEU A 191 9.39 0.53 10.01
CA LEU A 191 7.94 0.37 10.11
C LEU A 191 7.61 -1.02 10.67
N SER A 192 6.67 -1.07 11.61
CA SER A 192 6.10 -2.30 12.16
C SER A 192 4.63 -2.45 11.81
N GLY A 193 4.09 -3.66 11.87
CA GLY A 193 2.68 -3.94 11.59
C GLY A 193 2.37 -4.12 10.10
N SER A 194 1.09 -4.06 9.77
CA SER A 194 0.56 -4.17 8.40
C SER A 194 0.00 -2.82 7.92
N TYR A 195 0.16 -2.52 6.63
CA TYR A 195 -0.23 -1.26 6.01
C TYR A 195 -1.25 -1.51 4.90
N ILE A 196 -2.41 -0.87 5.01
CA ILE A 196 -3.52 -0.94 4.08
C ILE A 196 -3.63 0.40 3.35
N PHE A 197 -3.55 0.38 2.02
CA PHE A 197 -3.76 1.55 1.18
C PHE A 197 -5.01 1.37 0.32
N VAL A 198 -5.99 2.25 0.48
CA VAL A 198 -7.26 2.20 -0.29
C VAL A 198 -7.32 3.37 -1.27
N CYS A 199 -7.54 3.08 -2.55
CA CYS A 199 -7.58 4.12 -3.56
C CYS A 199 -8.86 4.98 -3.45
N ALA A 200 -8.73 6.21 -2.96
CA ALA A 200 -9.85 7.13 -2.69
C ALA A 200 -9.84 8.40 -3.58
N HIS A 201 -8.99 8.44 -4.61
CA HIS A 201 -8.70 9.62 -5.43
C HIS A 201 -9.87 10.05 -6.35
N GLY A 202 -10.89 10.70 -5.78
CA GLY A 202 -12.14 11.06 -6.47
C GLY A 202 -11.98 12.05 -7.64
N SER A 203 -11.04 12.99 -7.55
CA SER A 203 -10.76 13.95 -8.64
C SER A 203 -10.08 13.29 -9.86
N ARG A 204 -9.38 12.16 -9.67
CA ARG A 204 -8.87 11.31 -10.75
C ARG A 204 -9.95 10.40 -11.31
N ASP A 205 -10.62 9.69 -10.43
CA ASP A 205 -11.51 8.58 -10.75
C ASP A 205 -12.72 8.56 -9.81
N ARG A 206 -13.93 8.75 -10.36
CA ARG A 206 -15.14 8.88 -9.56
C ARG A 206 -15.48 7.60 -8.79
N ARG A 207 -15.17 6.42 -9.34
CA ARG A 207 -15.43 5.12 -8.68
C ARG A 207 -14.56 4.96 -7.44
N CYS A 208 -13.28 5.31 -7.54
CA CYS A 208 -12.40 5.39 -6.38
C CYS A 208 -12.89 6.43 -5.36
N GLY A 209 -13.39 7.58 -5.80
CA GLY A 209 -13.97 8.61 -4.93
C GLY A 209 -15.29 8.22 -4.24
N VAL A 210 -16.04 7.24 -4.76
CA VAL A 210 -17.26 6.70 -4.13
C VAL A 210 -16.94 5.50 -3.24
N CYS A 211 -16.22 4.49 -3.77
CA CYS A 211 -15.90 3.27 -3.03
C CYS A 211 -14.87 3.50 -1.91
N GLY A 212 -13.87 4.36 -2.14
CA GLY A 212 -12.70 4.52 -1.27
C GLY A 212 -13.04 4.99 0.15
N PRO A 213 -13.75 6.12 0.33
CA PRO A 213 -14.12 6.62 1.66
C PRO A 213 -14.95 5.63 2.49
N VAL A 214 -15.89 4.92 1.85
CA VAL A 214 -16.71 3.90 2.51
C VAL A 214 -15.85 2.74 3.03
N LEU A 215 -14.88 2.28 2.24
CA LEU A 215 -13.93 1.25 2.67
C LEU A 215 -13.00 1.74 3.79
N ILE A 216 -12.46 2.96 3.70
CA ILE A 216 -11.61 3.56 4.75
C ILE A 216 -12.33 3.53 6.09
N LYS A 217 -13.56 4.08 6.15
CA LYS A 217 -14.37 4.10 7.37
C LYS A 217 -14.62 2.69 7.90
N ARG A 218 -15.04 1.76 7.03
CA ARG A 218 -15.31 0.36 7.40
C ARG A 218 -14.08 -0.36 7.97
N PHE A 219 -12.90 -0.14 7.40
CA PHE A 219 -11.64 -0.68 7.93
C PHE A 219 -11.28 -0.05 9.28
N GLN A 220 -11.40 1.27 9.43
CA GLN A 220 -11.13 1.97 10.70
C GLN A 220 -12.02 1.45 11.84
N GLU A 221 -13.31 1.22 11.56
CA GLU A 221 -14.27 0.62 12.49
C GLU A 221 -13.86 -0.81 12.92
N GLU A 222 -13.48 -1.68 11.97
CA GLU A 222 -13.09 -3.06 12.26
C GLU A 222 -11.71 -3.17 12.94
N ILE A 223 -10.74 -2.36 12.54
CA ILE A 223 -9.43 -2.27 13.20
C ILE A 223 -9.65 -1.84 14.66
N SER A 224 -10.55 -0.88 14.88
CA SER A 224 -10.84 -0.35 16.23
C SER A 224 -11.61 -1.33 17.10
N SER A 225 -12.63 -2.01 16.56
CA SER A 225 -13.42 -2.99 17.31
C SER A 225 -12.63 -4.24 17.70
N ARG A 226 -11.56 -4.54 16.96
CA ARG A 226 -10.63 -5.66 17.22
C ARG A 226 -9.42 -5.28 18.08
N GLY A 227 -9.22 -4.00 18.40
CA GLY A 227 -8.08 -3.52 19.18
C GLY A 227 -6.73 -3.54 18.41
N LEU A 228 -6.78 -3.43 17.08
CA LEU A 228 -5.62 -3.60 16.18
C LEU A 228 -4.93 -2.27 15.81
N GLN A 229 -5.28 -1.14 16.44
CA GLN A 229 -4.80 0.20 16.05
C GLN A 229 -3.28 0.37 16.12
N SER A 230 -2.57 -0.43 16.94
CA SER A 230 -1.10 -0.43 17.04
C SER A 230 -0.40 -1.36 16.05
N GLU A 231 -1.16 -2.19 15.32
CA GLU A 231 -0.63 -3.27 14.46
C GLU A 231 -1.08 -3.14 13.00
N VAL A 232 -2.18 -2.45 12.73
CA VAL A 232 -2.76 -2.30 11.39
C VAL A 232 -3.03 -0.83 11.10
N PHE A 233 -2.27 -0.28 10.16
CA PHE A 233 -2.37 1.10 9.70
C PHE A 233 -3.15 1.15 8.39
N ILE A 234 -4.05 2.12 8.25
CA ILE A 234 -4.79 2.36 7.02
C ILE A 234 -4.69 3.82 6.58
N SER A 235 -4.48 4.04 5.28
CA SER A 235 -4.42 5.38 4.68
C SER A 235 -5.08 5.37 3.29
N PRO A 236 -5.90 6.37 2.93
CA PRO A 236 -6.35 6.52 1.56
C PRO A 236 -5.18 6.94 0.65
N CYS A 237 -5.22 6.50 -0.62
CA CYS A 237 -4.16 6.73 -1.57
C CYS A 237 -4.64 7.23 -2.95
N SER A 238 -3.68 7.77 -3.72
CA SER A 238 -3.86 8.29 -5.06
C SER A 238 -4.20 7.16 -6.05
N HIS A 239 -4.33 7.47 -7.34
CA HIS A 239 -4.95 6.51 -8.25
C HIS A 239 -3.98 5.42 -8.70
N VAL A 240 -4.11 4.26 -8.07
CA VAL A 240 -3.25 3.08 -8.32
C VAL A 240 -3.54 2.35 -9.64
N GLY A 241 -4.46 2.86 -10.46
CA GLY A 241 -4.86 2.24 -11.73
C GLY A 241 -5.85 1.09 -11.54
N GLY A 242 -6.52 0.71 -12.62
CA GLY A 242 -7.55 -0.33 -12.59
C GLY A 242 -8.88 0.16 -12.00
N HIS A 243 -9.37 1.32 -12.44
CA HIS A 243 -10.67 1.89 -12.06
C HIS A 243 -11.87 0.93 -12.28
N LYS A 244 -11.82 0.06 -13.28
CA LYS A 244 -12.81 -1.02 -13.46
C LYS A 244 -12.95 -1.89 -12.20
N TYR A 245 -11.83 -2.14 -11.51
CA TYR A 245 -11.70 -2.90 -10.27
C TYR A 245 -11.90 -2.07 -8.99
N ALA A 246 -12.48 -0.85 -9.07
CA ALA A 246 -12.70 0.03 -7.91
C ALA A 246 -13.39 -0.70 -6.75
N GLY A 247 -13.00 -0.33 -5.53
CA GLY A 247 -12.72 -1.30 -4.47
C GLY A 247 -11.25 -1.76 -4.48
N ASN A 248 -10.32 -0.88 -4.86
CA ASN A 248 -8.88 -1.18 -4.96
C ASN A 248 -8.19 -0.99 -3.61
N VAL A 249 -7.63 -2.08 -3.08
CA VAL A 249 -6.91 -2.11 -1.79
C VAL A 249 -5.55 -2.75 -1.98
N ILE A 250 -4.51 -2.20 -1.37
CA ILE A 250 -3.16 -2.77 -1.34
C ILE A 250 -2.82 -3.07 0.12
N ILE A 251 -2.40 -4.29 0.43
CA ILE A 251 -1.96 -4.69 1.77
C ILE A 251 -0.48 -5.05 1.72
N PHE A 252 0.32 -4.36 2.54
CA PHE A 252 1.67 -4.76 2.88
C PHE A 252 1.69 -5.35 4.29
N SER A 253 2.17 -6.57 4.42
CA SER A 253 2.22 -7.27 5.72
C SER A 253 3.45 -8.17 5.81
N PRO A 254 4.08 -8.30 6.99
CA PRO A 254 5.05 -9.35 7.24
C PRO A 254 4.42 -10.74 7.03
N THR A 255 5.12 -11.61 6.31
CA THR A 255 4.73 -13.01 6.14
C THR A 255 5.22 -13.86 7.31
N VAL A 256 4.79 -15.12 7.38
CA VAL A 256 5.30 -16.11 8.36
C VAL A 256 6.82 -16.32 8.26
N SER A 257 7.42 -15.99 7.11
CA SER A 257 8.87 -16.01 6.86
C SER A 257 9.57 -14.67 7.12
N GLU A 258 8.92 -13.72 7.79
CA GLU A 258 9.36 -12.34 8.09
C GLU A 258 9.58 -11.43 6.85
N ALA A 259 9.71 -12.00 5.65
CA ALA A 259 9.66 -11.25 4.39
C ALA A 259 8.32 -10.52 4.21
N VAL A 260 8.33 -9.30 3.68
CA VAL A 260 7.13 -8.48 3.48
C VAL A 260 6.56 -8.71 2.08
N SER A 261 5.27 -9.03 2.00
CA SER A 261 4.56 -9.15 0.73
C SER A 261 3.65 -7.94 0.50
N GLY A 262 3.45 -7.56 -0.77
CA GLY A 262 2.55 -6.47 -1.17
C GLY A 262 1.44 -7.01 -2.06
N HIS A 263 0.27 -7.30 -1.50
CA HIS A 263 -0.85 -7.89 -2.23
C HIS A 263 -1.86 -6.83 -2.66
N TRP A 264 -2.37 -6.98 -3.87
CA TRP A 264 -3.39 -6.10 -4.44
C TRP A 264 -4.73 -6.81 -4.50
N TYR A 265 -5.77 -6.08 -4.15
CA TYR A 265 -7.16 -6.50 -4.18
C TYR A 265 -7.99 -5.52 -5.02
N GLY A 266 -9.06 -6.02 -5.62
CA GLY A 266 -10.03 -5.25 -6.38
C GLY A 266 -11.44 -5.76 -6.14
N TYR A 267 -12.44 -4.93 -6.42
CA TYR A 267 -13.85 -5.19 -6.07
C TYR A 267 -14.10 -5.43 -4.56
N VAL A 268 -13.20 -5.01 -3.67
CA VAL A 268 -13.43 -5.10 -2.22
C VAL A 268 -14.67 -4.29 -1.85
N THR A 269 -15.63 -4.91 -1.16
CA THR A 269 -16.82 -4.26 -0.58
C THR A 269 -16.68 -4.09 0.94
N PRO A 270 -17.58 -3.33 1.61
CA PRO A 270 -17.57 -3.21 3.07
C PRO A 270 -17.76 -4.54 3.83
N GLU A 271 -18.39 -5.52 3.19
CA GLU A 271 -18.62 -6.88 3.70
C GLU A 271 -17.34 -7.74 3.67
N ASP A 272 -16.42 -7.45 2.75
CA ASP A 272 -15.15 -8.17 2.62
C ASP A 272 -14.10 -7.76 3.66
N VAL A 273 -14.25 -6.57 4.25
CA VAL A 273 -13.28 -5.99 5.21
C VAL A 273 -12.97 -6.92 6.40
N PRO A 274 -13.96 -7.49 7.11
CA PRO A 274 -13.71 -8.52 8.13
C PRO A 274 -12.87 -9.70 7.64
N THR A 275 -13.12 -10.16 6.41
CA THR A 275 -12.43 -11.31 5.80
C THR A 275 -10.98 -10.96 5.46
N LEU A 276 -10.71 -9.76 4.94
CA LEU A 276 -9.35 -9.29 4.69
C LEU A 276 -8.55 -9.16 6.00
N LEU A 277 -9.13 -8.59 7.05
CA LEU A 277 -8.46 -8.48 8.35
C LEU A 277 -8.21 -9.86 8.98
N GLU A 278 -9.18 -10.78 8.95
CA GLU A 278 -9.05 -12.09 9.59
C GLU A 278 -8.18 -13.08 8.79
N GLN A 279 -8.37 -13.17 7.47
CA GLN A 279 -7.69 -14.15 6.63
C GLN A 279 -6.34 -13.63 6.14
N HIS A 280 -6.27 -12.39 5.63
CA HIS A 280 -5.00 -11.85 5.14
C HIS A 280 -4.07 -11.47 6.28
N ILE A 281 -4.46 -10.50 7.10
CA ILE A 281 -3.59 -9.97 8.15
C ILE A 281 -3.46 -10.97 9.30
N GLY A 282 -4.58 -11.54 9.78
CA GLY A 282 -4.56 -12.49 10.90
C GLY A 282 -4.00 -13.89 10.59
N LYS A 283 -4.05 -14.36 9.34
CA LYS A 283 -3.66 -15.75 8.97
C LYS A 283 -2.66 -15.86 7.81
N GLY A 284 -2.26 -14.76 7.19
CA GLY A 284 -1.37 -14.76 6.01
C GLY A 284 -1.99 -15.39 4.76
N LYS A 285 -3.32 -15.49 4.68
CA LYS A 285 -4.05 -16.16 3.58
C LYS A 285 -4.61 -15.15 2.57
N ILE A 286 -4.36 -15.40 1.30
CA ILE A 286 -4.88 -14.58 0.21
C ILE A 286 -6.39 -14.80 0.07
N VAL A 287 -7.16 -13.72 -0.02
CA VAL A 287 -8.61 -13.77 -0.31
C VAL A 287 -8.80 -13.89 -1.83
N GLU A 288 -8.78 -15.12 -2.32
CA GLU A 288 -8.64 -15.47 -3.74
C GLU A 288 -9.55 -14.72 -4.71
N HIS A 289 -10.83 -14.58 -4.37
CA HIS A 289 -11.84 -13.99 -5.28
C HIS A 289 -11.72 -12.48 -5.43
N LEU A 290 -11.00 -11.80 -4.53
CA LEU A 290 -10.69 -10.36 -4.60
C LEU A 290 -9.26 -10.11 -5.12
N TRP A 291 -8.42 -11.14 -5.21
CA TRP A 291 -6.99 -10.97 -5.41
C TRP A 291 -6.62 -10.65 -6.86
N ARG A 292 -5.92 -9.54 -7.05
CA ARG A 292 -5.44 -9.06 -8.35
C ARG A 292 -4.04 -9.55 -8.69
N GLY A 293 -3.18 -9.68 -7.69
CA GLY A 293 -1.75 -9.95 -7.86
C GLY A 293 -0.90 -9.52 -6.67
N GLN A 294 0.41 -9.67 -6.80
CA GLN A 294 1.39 -9.34 -5.77
C GLN A 294 2.59 -8.63 -6.40
N MET A 295 3.14 -7.66 -5.67
CA MET A 295 4.40 -6.99 -5.99
C MET A 295 5.53 -8.02 -6.19
N GLY A 296 6.40 -7.78 -7.17
CA GLY A 296 7.50 -8.68 -7.55
C GLY A 296 7.12 -9.88 -8.43
N LEU A 297 5.83 -10.19 -8.68
CA LEU A 297 5.42 -11.34 -9.50
C LEU A 297 4.98 -10.94 -10.92
N SER A 298 5.33 -11.75 -11.92
CA SER A 298 4.82 -11.67 -13.30
C SER A 298 3.32 -12.02 -13.39
N GLU A 299 2.70 -11.76 -14.54
CA GLU A 299 1.29 -12.15 -14.79
C GLU A 299 1.11 -13.68 -14.73
N GLU A 300 2.06 -14.43 -15.27
CA GLU A 300 2.11 -15.90 -15.26
C GLU A 300 2.31 -16.44 -13.83
N GLU A 301 3.23 -15.85 -13.08
CA GLU A 301 3.49 -16.21 -11.68
C GLU A 301 2.27 -15.93 -10.80
N GLN A 302 1.60 -14.78 -10.98
CA GLN A 302 0.35 -14.47 -10.28
C GLN A 302 -0.73 -15.53 -10.57
N LYS A 303 -0.93 -15.90 -11.84
CA LYS A 303 -1.88 -16.96 -12.23
C LYS A 303 -1.49 -18.32 -11.65
N ALA A 304 -0.20 -18.66 -11.65
CA ALA A 304 0.31 -19.91 -11.08
C ALA A 304 0.08 -19.96 -9.56
N THR A 305 0.36 -18.88 -8.83
CA THR A 305 0.08 -18.76 -7.39
C THR A 305 -1.39 -19.03 -7.08
N LEU A 306 -2.32 -18.39 -7.80
CA LEU A 306 -3.75 -18.60 -7.57
C LEU A 306 -4.19 -20.05 -7.89
N ASN A 307 -3.63 -20.66 -8.93
CA ASN A 307 -3.94 -22.04 -9.27
C ASN A 307 -3.45 -23.03 -8.20
N LEU A 308 -2.27 -22.79 -7.61
CA LEU A 308 -1.74 -23.62 -6.52
C LEU A 308 -2.61 -23.53 -5.25
N LEU A 309 -3.09 -22.34 -4.88
CA LEU A 309 -3.98 -22.15 -3.74
C LEU A 309 -5.31 -22.93 -3.92
N LYS A 310 -5.90 -22.86 -5.13
CA LYS A 310 -7.12 -23.60 -5.47
C LYS A 310 -6.95 -25.11 -5.38
N VAL A 311 -5.81 -25.65 -5.82
CA VAL A 311 -5.50 -27.08 -5.68
C VAL A 311 -5.42 -27.47 -4.21
N GLN A 312 -4.71 -26.70 -3.39
CA GLN A 312 -4.57 -26.96 -1.95
C GLN A 312 -5.90 -26.90 -1.19
N LEU A 313 -6.81 -25.99 -1.56
CA LEU A 313 -8.17 -25.95 -1.01
C LEU A 313 -8.98 -27.20 -1.37
N ASN A 314 -8.93 -27.63 -2.63
CA ASN A 314 -9.65 -28.82 -3.10
C ASN A 314 -9.13 -30.11 -2.43
N GLU A 315 -7.81 -30.26 -2.29
CA GLU A 315 -7.21 -31.39 -1.57
C GLU A 315 -7.61 -31.43 -0.09
N GLY A 316 -7.64 -30.27 0.58
CA GLY A 316 -8.11 -30.14 1.96
C GLY A 316 -9.61 -30.47 2.14
N LEU A 317 -10.44 -30.13 1.15
CA LEU A 317 -11.86 -30.51 1.14
C LEU A 317 -12.04 -32.02 0.96
N ASP A 318 -11.30 -32.65 0.04
CA ASP A 318 -11.35 -34.10 -0.17
C ASP A 318 -10.82 -34.89 1.02
N GLU A 319 -9.80 -34.41 1.73
CA GLU A 319 -9.36 -35.00 3.00
C GLU A 319 -10.43 -34.91 4.09
N ASN A 320 -11.08 -33.75 4.24
CA ASN A 320 -12.15 -33.58 5.24
C ASN A 320 -13.34 -34.47 4.91
N ARG A 321 -13.75 -34.55 3.64
CA ARG A 321 -14.79 -35.48 3.17
C ARG A 321 -14.44 -36.93 3.50
N ARG A 322 -13.19 -37.33 3.28
CA ARG A 322 -12.70 -38.69 3.56
C ARG A 322 -12.68 -39.01 5.06
N LYS A 323 -12.41 -38.02 5.93
CA LYS A 323 -12.49 -38.13 7.40
C LYS A 323 -13.93 -38.17 7.91
N GLU A 324 -14.85 -37.48 7.23
CA GLU A 324 -16.29 -37.49 7.54
C GLU A 324 -16.90 -38.87 7.23
N TYR A 325 -16.54 -39.49 6.09
CA TYR A 325 -16.98 -40.86 5.75
C TYR A 325 -16.42 -41.96 6.67
N THR A 326 -15.33 -41.74 7.41
CA THR A 326 -14.80 -42.73 8.36
C THR A 326 -15.40 -42.66 9.76
N ASN A 327 -16.18 -41.63 10.07
CA ASN A 327 -16.70 -41.40 11.43
C ASN A 327 -18.17 -41.83 11.64
N THR A 328 -18.85 -42.35 10.62
CA THR A 328 -20.30 -42.68 10.67
C THR A 328 -20.59 -44.18 10.89
N SER A 329 -19.66 -44.96 11.44
CA SER A 329 -19.77 -46.43 11.51
C SER A 329 -19.22 -47.06 12.80
N VAL A 330 -19.59 -46.57 13.99
CA VAL A 330 -19.40 -47.32 15.25
C VAL A 330 -20.58 -47.14 16.23
N ASP A 331 -21.66 -47.90 16.01
CA ASP A 331 -22.46 -48.63 17.02
C ASP A 331 -23.52 -49.45 16.26
N GLY A 332 -23.86 -50.71 16.54
CA GLY A 332 -23.35 -51.72 17.48
C GLY A 332 -24.33 -52.89 17.50
N GLY A 333 -23.88 -54.16 17.44
CA GLY A 333 -24.81 -55.31 17.54
C GLY A 333 -24.37 -56.58 16.80
N ASN A 334 -24.03 -57.63 17.55
CA ASN A 334 -23.58 -58.93 17.04
C ASN A 334 -24.74 -59.78 16.48
N ASN A 335 -24.50 -60.61 15.45
CA ASN A 335 -24.60 -62.08 15.60
C ASN A 335 -24.14 -62.91 14.37
N ALA A 336 -23.38 -63.96 14.69
CA ALA A 336 -23.12 -65.26 14.06
C ALA A 336 -23.36 -65.59 12.55
N ALA A 337 -22.46 -66.47 12.08
CA ALA A 337 -22.68 -67.63 11.17
C ALA A 337 -22.34 -67.52 9.65
N THR A 338 -21.08 -67.91 9.35
CA THR A 338 -20.62 -68.79 8.24
C THR A 338 -20.84 -68.44 6.75
N PRO A 339 -19.90 -68.81 5.86
CA PRO A 339 -19.90 -68.40 4.45
C PRO A 339 -20.61 -69.39 3.52
N VAL A 340 -21.22 -68.87 2.45
CA VAL A 340 -21.63 -69.66 1.28
C VAL A 340 -21.17 -68.96 0.00
N ALA A 341 -20.61 -69.73 -0.93
CA ALA A 341 -20.00 -69.24 -2.16
C ALA A 341 -21.02 -69.07 -3.31
N GLY A 342 -20.80 -68.04 -4.12
CA GLY A 342 -21.04 -68.04 -5.56
C GLY A 342 -22.48 -67.98 -6.07
N CYS A 343 -22.74 -67.04 -6.98
CA CYS A 343 -23.17 -67.38 -8.34
C CYS A 343 -23.11 -66.15 -9.26
N CYS A 344 -22.28 -66.21 -10.30
CA CYS A 344 -22.26 -65.22 -11.37
C CYS A 344 -23.20 -65.64 -12.50
N GLN A 345 -23.93 -64.69 -13.11
CA GLN A 345 -24.43 -64.84 -14.48
C GLN A 345 -24.13 -63.54 -15.25
N GLY A 346 -23.52 -63.68 -16.44
CA GLY A 346 -23.24 -62.57 -17.36
C GLY A 346 -24.51 -62.02 -18.03
N ASN A 347 -24.46 -61.05 -18.95
CA ASN A 347 -23.52 -60.96 -20.07
C ASN A 347 -23.35 -59.46 -20.55
N PRO A 348 -22.75 -59.10 -21.69
CA PRO A 348 -21.40 -58.54 -21.68
C PRO A 348 -21.24 -57.15 -22.34
N ASN A 349 -20.33 -56.30 -21.84
CA ASN A 349 -19.29 -55.71 -22.72
C ASN A 349 -18.10 -55.07 -21.99
N ALA A 350 -16.92 -55.21 -22.60
CA ALA A 350 -15.73 -54.34 -22.47
C ALA A 350 -15.07 -54.13 -21.08
N THR A 351 -14.40 -55.20 -20.60
CA THR A 351 -12.97 -55.23 -20.27
C THR A 351 -12.34 -54.13 -19.39
N CYS A 352 -12.09 -54.48 -18.13
CA CYS A 352 -11.05 -53.91 -17.27
C CYS A 352 -9.66 -54.50 -17.60
N CYS A 353 -8.61 -53.67 -17.64
CA CYS A 353 -7.21 -54.09 -17.53
C CYS A 353 -6.39 -53.05 -16.75
N GLN A 354 -5.78 -53.47 -15.62
CA GLN A 354 -4.66 -52.77 -14.99
C GLN A 354 -3.35 -53.17 -15.69
N VAL A 355 -2.46 -52.22 -16.02
CA VAL A 355 -1.00 -52.38 -15.89
C VAL A 355 -0.32 -51.01 -15.67
N MET A 356 0.59 -50.96 -14.71
CA MET A 356 1.76 -50.05 -14.62
C MET A 356 2.97 -50.94 -14.24
N PRO A 357 4.25 -50.52 -14.36
CA PRO A 357 4.79 -49.21 -14.76
C PRO A 357 5.92 -49.30 -15.83
N THR A 358 6.57 -48.16 -16.16
CA THR A 358 8.05 -47.93 -16.00
C THR A 358 8.52 -46.73 -16.85
N GLU A 359 9.44 -45.94 -16.31
CA GLU A 359 10.07 -44.76 -16.91
C GLU A 359 10.93 -45.04 -18.16
N LYS A 360 11.13 -44.00 -18.99
CA LYS A 360 12.47 -43.71 -19.55
C LYS A 360 12.61 -42.29 -20.09
N LEU A 361 13.76 -41.67 -19.75
CA LEU A 361 14.28 -40.46 -20.36
C LEU A 361 14.42 -40.62 -21.88
N ILE A 362 14.18 -39.55 -22.63
CA ILE A 362 14.86 -39.29 -23.90
C ILE A 362 15.58 -37.95 -23.78
N VAL A 363 16.91 -38.00 -23.90
CA VAL A 363 17.77 -36.85 -24.13
C VAL A 363 18.24 -36.91 -25.57
N SER A 364 18.05 -35.82 -26.31
CA SER A 364 18.78 -35.57 -27.56
C SER A 364 19.29 -34.12 -27.56
N LYS A 365 20.61 -33.98 -27.70
CA LYS A 365 21.26 -32.72 -28.09
C LYS A 365 21.61 -32.82 -29.57
N THR A 366 21.47 -31.72 -30.31
CA THR A 366 22.60 -31.12 -31.09
C THR A 366 22.22 -29.74 -31.62
N GLU A 367 22.94 -28.75 -31.10
CA GLU A 367 23.52 -27.53 -31.70
C GLU A 367 23.07 -27.00 -33.09
N ASN A 368 22.94 -25.66 -33.11
CA ASN A 368 23.29 -24.69 -34.16
C ASN A 368 22.80 -24.88 -35.61
N GLU A 369 21.94 -23.98 -36.07
CA GLU A 369 22.37 -23.04 -37.14
C GLU A 369 21.69 -21.67 -37.06
N SER A 370 22.33 -20.69 -37.70
CA SER A 370 22.01 -19.27 -37.67
C SER A 370 20.87 -18.92 -38.64
N THR A 371 20.00 -17.98 -38.29
CA THR A 371 19.26 -17.19 -39.30
C THR A 371 19.05 -15.77 -38.81
N GLN A 372 19.64 -14.81 -39.52
CA GLN A 372 19.37 -13.39 -39.34
C GLN A 372 17.95 -13.08 -39.84
N VAL A 373 17.18 -12.33 -39.05
CA VAL A 373 15.95 -11.67 -39.55
C VAL A 373 16.16 -10.17 -39.45
N ILE A 374 16.24 -9.54 -40.61
CA ILE A 374 16.40 -8.09 -40.76
C ILE A 374 15.07 -7.43 -40.41
N VAL A 375 14.98 -6.77 -39.26
CA VAL A 375 13.87 -5.86 -38.96
C VAL A 375 14.11 -4.57 -39.73
N ARG A 376 13.26 -4.29 -40.71
CA ARG A 376 13.27 -3.02 -41.44
C ARG A 376 12.64 -1.93 -40.59
N GLU A 377 13.49 -0.99 -40.19
CA GLU A 377 13.10 0.34 -39.73
C GLU A 377 12.16 1.00 -40.76
N SER A 378 11.14 1.70 -40.29
CA SER A 378 10.18 2.41 -41.15
C SER A 378 9.96 3.81 -40.59
N ASP A 379 10.81 4.73 -41.02
CA ASP A 379 10.58 6.17 -40.91
C ASP A 379 9.20 6.55 -41.44
N ASN A 380 8.53 7.48 -40.76
CA ASN A 380 7.49 8.29 -41.39
C ASN A 380 7.68 9.76 -41.00
N LYS A 381 8.30 10.51 -41.90
CA LYS A 381 8.45 11.97 -41.82
C LYS A 381 7.19 12.66 -42.33
N LEU A 382 6.81 13.71 -41.61
CA LEU A 382 6.34 15.02 -42.09
C LEU A 382 5.63 15.10 -43.45
N CYS A 383 4.41 15.67 -43.41
CA CYS A 383 3.96 16.60 -44.44
C CYS A 383 3.61 17.96 -43.79
N ASP A 384 3.94 19.03 -44.50
CA ASP A 384 3.73 20.43 -44.13
C ASP A 384 3.06 21.15 -45.32
N ALA A 385 2.07 22.03 -45.06
CA ALA A 385 1.61 23.04 -46.02
C ALA A 385 0.61 24.06 -45.42
N SER A 386 1.11 25.29 -45.20
CA SER A 386 0.52 26.57 -45.67
C SER A 386 -0.80 27.14 -45.10
N ASN A 387 -0.63 28.15 -44.24
CA ASN A 387 -1.13 29.54 -44.34
C ASN A 387 -2.55 29.88 -44.90
N ASN A 388 -3.25 30.76 -44.16
CA ASN A 388 -3.94 31.91 -44.76
C ASN A 388 -4.06 33.09 -43.76
N HIS A 389 -4.22 34.35 -44.24
CA HIS A 389 -3.83 35.56 -43.48
C HIS A 389 -4.89 36.71 -43.44
N GLY A 390 -5.15 37.27 -42.24
CA GLY A 390 -5.67 38.65 -42.05
C GLY A 390 -7.14 38.83 -41.62
N PRO A 391 -7.58 40.01 -41.13
CA PRO A 391 -6.85 41.28 -40.91
C PRO A 391 -6.75 41.75 -39.42
N ARG A 392 -6.13 42.92 -39.20
CA ARG A 392 -5.70 43.46 -37.88
C ARG A 392 -6.81 44.09 -37.01
N ALA A 393 -6.69 43.94 -35.69
CA ALA A 393 -7.30 44.81 -34.67
C ALA A 393 -6.25 45.32 -33.65
N ARG A 394 -6.60 46.35 -32.86
CA ARG A 394 -5.67 47.24 -32.14
C ARG A 394 -4.98 46.60 -30.93
N LYS A 395 -3.71 46.97 -30.67
CA LYS A 395 -2.96 46.58 -29.46
C LYS A 395 -3.54 47.23 -28.20
N LEU A 396 -3.99 46.40 -27.27
CA LEU A 396 -4.10 46.72 -25.84
C LEU A 396 -3.00 45.93 -25.12
N TYR A 397 -2.24 46.59 -24.25
CA TYR A 397 -1.18 45.93 -23.49
C TYR A 397 -1.84 45.07 -22.39
N LYS A 398 -1.81 43.75 -22.55
CA LYS A 398 -2.18 42.83 -21.47
C LYS A 398 -1.15 42.92 -20.35
N LEU A 399 -1.60 43.19 -19.13
CA LEU A 399 -0.83 42.89 -17.93
C LEU A 399 -0.60 41.36 -17.87
N PRO A 400 0.57 40.88 -17.43
CA PRO A 400 0.88 39.47 -17.39
C PRO A 400 0.05 38.76 -16.29
N THR A 401 -0.49 37.58 -16.61
CA THR A 401 -1.50 36.84 -15.82
C THR A 401 -0.97 36.15 -14.56
N TRP A 402 0.27 36.38 -14.16
CA TRP A 402 0.89 35.78 -12.96
C TRP A 402 0.35 36.34 -11.63
N PHE A 403 -0.45 37.41 -11.68
CA PHE A 403 -1.13 37.98 -10.51
C PHE A 403 -2.45 37.29 -10.15
N GLU A 404 -2.99 36.42 -11.03
CA GLU A 404 -4.26 35.72 -10.79
C GLU A 404 -4.08 34.38 -10.04
N SER A 405 -2.85 33.97 -9.74
CA SER A 405 -2.51 32.67 -9.14
C SER A 405 -1.81 32.77 -7.78
N TRP A 406 -2.05 33.85 -7.02
CA TRP A 406 -1.48 34.02 -5.68
C TRP A 406 -2.50 33.57 -4.62
N GLU A 407 -2.13 32.58 -3.81
CA GLU A 407 -2.92 32.21 -2.64
C GLU A 407 -2.70 33.21 -1.49
N ARG A 408 -3.60 33.15 -0.49
CA ARG A 408 -3.60 34.12 0.61
C ARG A 408 -2.30 34.10 1.42
N GLU A 409 -1.68 32.93 1.53
CA GLU A 409 -0.43 32.72 2.28
C GLU A 409 0.79 33.24 1.50
N ASP A 410 0.84 33.05 0.18
CA ASP A 410 1.86 33.66 -0.69
C ASP A 410 1.81 35.19 -0.63
N ALA A 411 0.60 35.76 -0.62
CA ALA A 411 0.41 37.20 -0.46
C ALA A 411 0.93 37.71 0.90
N TYR A 412 0.73 36.97 2.00
CA TYR A 412 1.30 37.32 3.31
C TYR A 412 2.82 37.13 3.36
N ALA A 413 3.37 36.06 2.77
CA ALA A 413 4.80 35.82 2.70
C ALA A 413 5.52 36.93 1.90
N ALA A 414 4.98 37.30 0.74
CA ALA A 414 5.48 38.42 -0.06
C ALA A 414 5.37 39.76 0.70
N ALA A 415 4.26 40.03 1.37
CA ALA A 415 4.08 41.23 2.18
C ALA A 415 5.09 41.29 3.35
N ALA A 416 5.38 40.16 4.01
CA ALA A 416 6.36 40.07 5.07
C ALA A 416 7.79 40.35 4.56
N VAL A 417 8.17 39.83 3.39
CA VAL A 417 9.46 40.13 2.74
C VAL A 417 9.58 41.62 2.39
N VAL A 418 8.53 42.22 1.82
CA VAL A 418 8.50 43.66 1.50
C VAL A 418 8.60 44.51 2.77
N ALA A 419 7.89 44.14 3.85
CA ALA A 419 7.96 44.83 5.13
C ALA A 419 9.35 44.72 5.79
N ALA A 420 10.00 43.56 5.69
CA ALA A 420 11.37 43.37 6.17
C ALA A 420 12.38 44.25 5.40
N ILE A 421 12.29 44.27 4.06
CA ILE A 421 13.15 45.12 3.21
C ILE A 421 12.93 46.60 3.52
N ALA A 422 11.68 47.04 3.68
CA ALA A 422 11.36 48.42 4.06
C ALA A 422 11.92 48.77 5.46
N SER A 423 11.82 47.86 6.42
CA SER A 423 12.36 48.05 7.78
C SER A 423 13.88 48.19 7.76
N VAL A 424 14.58 47.36 6.98
CA VAL A 424 16.04 47.47 6.79
C VAL A 424 16.42 48.79 6.10
N ALA A 425 15.67 49.21 5.07
CA ALA A 425 15.92 50.48 4.38
C ALA A 425 15.73 51.70 5.29
N VAL A 426 14.72 51.68 6.19
CA VAL A 426 14.49 52.72 7.20
C VAL A 426 15.59 52.70 8.26
N ALA A 427 15.97 51.53 8.78
CA ALA A 427 17.10 51.44 9.73
C ALA A 427 18.41 51.96 9.11
N TYR A 428 18.66 51.66 7.84
CA TYR A 428 19.82 52.14 7.10
C TYR A 428 19.78 53.66 6.84
N SER A 429 18.60 54.25 6.62
CA SER A 429 18.49 55.71 6.43
C SER A 429 18.78 56.49 7.70
N TYR A 430 18.36 56.00 8.88
CA TYR A 430 18.77 56.55 10.17
C TYR A 430 20.27 56.38 10.44
N TYR A 431 20.85 55.23 10.09
CA TYR A 431 22.30 55.00 10.22
C TYR A 431 23.15 55.90 9.30
N ARG A 432 22.59 56.31 8.15
CA ARG A 432 23.28 57.16 7.16
C ARG A 432 23.11 58.67 7.40
N GLN A 433 22.31 59.11 8.38
CA GLN A 433 22.29 60.53 8.76
C GLN A 433 23.62 60.92 9.43
N PRO A 434 24.40 61.86 8.89
CA PRO A 434 25.56 62.39 9.58
C PRO A 434 25.09 63.19 10.81
N ARG A 435 25.81 63.04 11.93
CA ARG A 435 25.69 63.91 13.11
C ARG A 435 26.23 65.30 12.83
#